data_AF-A0A7W1GMP9-F1
#
_entry.id   AF-A0A7W1GMP9-F1
#
_cell.length_a   1.000
_cell.length_b   1.000
_cell.length_c   1.000
_cell.angle_alpha   90.00
_cell.angle_beta   90.00
_cell.angle_gamma   90.00
#
_symmetry.space_group_name_H-M   'P 1'
#
loop_
_entity.id
_entity.type
_entity.pdbx_description
1 polymer ?
#
loop_
_entity_poly.entity_id
_entity_poly.type
_entity_poly.pdbx_seq_one_letter_code
_entity_poly.pdbx_strand_id
1 'polypeptide(L)'
;VYFRAAANTGALYHVDLYLACRELPDLPAGIYHFGAHDFALRRLRVGDYRGAFIEAAGVELSLAQAPVVVASASTYWRNAWKYRDRAYRHAFWDGGTLHANLLAVAAAQGLAAKVVAGFADRDVEHLLGLDPAREGALALVPLARTAEPPVPAPDAPVLNLETEPLSSREIDYPAIREIHSASSLEHGEEVARWRGVVPPRPEPDPLGELFPLRPLAEADWPAEPLESVLLRRGSTRRFDVSRSLTFEELSTALAVATTPIPADFTEDPESSLLDLYVIAHAVEGLPPGAYYLRRAERALELLEEGEFRALAGRLGLFQELPAAAGANVYCLADLEPVLARFGNRGYRAAQLEGGIVGGRIYLAAYALRFGATGLTFLDDEVTEFFSPHAEGKSVMFLTALGRTARRSLWGAQTQSMHSSGSMMRMRSNSWMQSTGQTSTQERSLMSMQGSAMMYVIPDPVYWACVAPAPFPSVFVTVCRASTRRSISSGIVYR
;
A
#
# COMPACT_ATOMS: atom_id res chain seq x y z
N VAL A 1 -20.11 -1.47 11.36
CA VAL A 1 -18.68 -1.55 10.97
C VAL A 1 -17.90 -0.67 11.94
N TYR A 2 -16.96 -1.24 12.69
CA TYR A 2 -16.03 -0.47 13.51
C TYR A 2 -14.84 -0.08 12.64
N PHE A 3 -14.52 1.22 12.58
CA PHE A 3 -13.32 1.67 11.87
C PHE A 3 -12.07 1.50 12.75
N ARG A 4 -10.93 1.16 12.15
CA ARG A 4 -9.63 1.02 12.84
C ARG A 4 -8.71 2.23 12.60
N ALA A 5 -7.62 2.29 13.36
CA ALA A 5 -6.64 3.37 13.30
C ALA A 5 -5.94 3.49 11.93
N ALA A 6 -5.65 2.38 11.25
CA ALA A 6 -5.11 2.39 9.90
C ALA A 6 -6.23 2.51 8.84
N ALA A 7 -5.94 3.19 7.73
CA ALA A 7 -6.78 3.12 6.55
C ALA A 7 -6.75 1.69 5.99
N ASN A 8 -7.84 1.25 5.37
CA ASN A 8 -7.91 -0.10 4.83
C ASN A 8 -8.87 -0.14 3.64
N THR A 9 -8.48 -0.85 2.59
CA THR A 9 -9.20 -0.92 1.34
C THR A 9 -10.57 -1.55 1.56
N GLY A 10 -11.63 -0.77 1.34
CA GLY A 10 -13.00 -1.19 1.57
C GLY A 10 -13.40 -1.39 3.04
N ALA A 11 -12.54 -0.98 4.00
CA ALA A 11 -12.70 -1.25 5.43
C ALA A 11 -12.92 -2.75 5.75
N LEU A 12 -12.14 -3.61 5.07
CA LEU A 12 -12.26 -5.07 5.17
C LEU A 12 -11.33 -5.69 6.24
N TYR A 13 -10.32 -4.95 6.69
CA TYR A 13 -9.46 -5.29 7.83
C TYR A 13 -8.87 -6.70 7.77
N HIS A 14 -8.19 -6.96 6.66
CA HIS A 14 -7.59 -8.25 6.35
C HIS A 14 -6.15 -8.41 6.83
N VAL A 15 -5.52 -7.34 7.34
CA VAL A 15 -4.18 -7.37 7.93
C VAL A 15 -4.30 -7.51 9.45
N ASP A 16 -3.75 -8.60 9.97
CA ASP A 16 -3.65 -8.90 11.40
C ASP A 16 -2.22 -8.66 11.91
N LEU A 17 -2.10 -8.41 13.22
CA LEU A 17 -0.82 -8.16 13.89
C LEU A 17 -0.51 -9.26 14.89
N TYR A 18 0.76 -9.63 14.90
CA TYR A 18 1.34 -10.59 15.81
C TYR A 18 2.52 -9.94 16.53
N LEU A 19 2.81 -10.39 17.74
CA LEU A 19 3.85 -9.87 18.60
C LEU A 19 4.70 -11.04 19.09
N ALA A 20 5.99 -11.06 18.76
CA ALA A 20 6.96 -11.94 19.40
C ALA A 20 7.80 -11.11 20.37
N CYS A 21 7.89 -11.53 21.63
CA CYS A 21 8.64 -10.80 22.65
C CYS A 21 9.44 -11.74 23.55
N ARG A 22 10.52 -11.19 24.11
CA ARG A 22 11.19 -11.75 25.28
C ARG A 22 10.30 -11.64 26.52
N GLU A 23 10.82 -12.10 27.65
CA GLU A 23 10.23 -11.79 28.96
C GLU A 23 10.26 -10.27 29.18
N LEU A 24 9.07 -9.67 29.32
CA LEU A 24 8.84 -8.27 29.67
C LEU A 24 8.20 -8.20 31.07
N PRO A 25 8.24 -7.05 31.78
CA PRO A 25 7.75 -6.94 33.15
C PRO A 25 6.32 -7.48 33.38
N ASP A 26 5.41 -7.21 32.42
CA ASP A 26 3.99 -7.56 32.52
C ASP A 26 3.53 -8.50 31.39
N LEU A 27 4.46 -9.02 30.58
CA LEU A 27 4.15 -9.90 29.45
C LEU A 27 5.22 -11.00 29.33
N PRO A 28 4.87 -12.26 29.61
CA PRO A 28 5.81 -13.37 29.47
C PRO A 28 6.34 -13.52 28.05
N ALA A 29 7.50 -14.16 27.91
CA ALA A 29 8.04 -14.47 26.58
C ALA A 29 7.06 -15.34 25.76
N GLY A 30 6.83 -14.96 24.51
CA GLY A 30 5.90 -15.67 23.65
C GLY A 30 5.69 -15.05 22.27
N ILE A 31 4.88 -15.75 21.47
CA ILE A 31 4.24 -15.19 20.28
C ILE A 31 2.76 -14.98 20.59
N TYR A 32 2.23 -13.81 20.26
CA TYR A 32 0.86 -13.40 20.53
C TYR A 32 0.19 -12.90 19.25
N HIS A 33 -1.10 -13.15 19.10
CA HIS A 33 -1.96 -12.51 18.10
C HIS A 33 -2.72 -11.35 18.75
N PHE A 34 -2.79 -10.19 18.08
CA PHE A 34 -3.55 -9.05 18.55
C PHE A 34 -5.03 -9.12 18.10
N GLY A 35 -5.92 -9.40 19.05
CA GLY A 35 -7.35 -9.36 18.86
C GLY A 35 -7.87 -7.93 18.81
N ALA A 36 -8.14 -7.41 17.61
CA ALA A 36 -8.67 -6.04 17.46
C ALA A 36 -10.11 -5.87 17.97
N HIS A 37 -10.88 -6.95 18.10
CA HIS A 37 -12.30 -6.92 18.51
C HIS A 37 -12.48 -6.80 20.02
N ASP A 38 -11.57 -7.37 20.80
CA ASP A 38 -11.54 -7.37 22.26
C ASP A 38 -10.34 -6.60 22.83
N PHE A 39 -9.48 -6.05 21.95
CA PHE A 39 -8.30 -5.26 22.27
C PHE A 39 -7.33 -6.00 23.20
N ALA A 40 -7.05 -7.28 22.89
CA ALA A 40 -6.25 -8.17 23.73
C ALA A 40 -5.15 -8.91 22.94
N LEU A 41 -4.08 -9.32 23.65
CA LEU A 41 -3.05 -10.21 23.13
C LEU A 41 -3.37 -11.66 23.49
N ARG A 42 -3.49 -12.52 22.49
CA ARG A 42 -3.75 -13.96 22.65
C ARG A 42 -2.47 -14.73 22.43
N ARG A 43 -1.95 -15.37 23.47
CA ARG A 43 -0.68 -16.12 23.38
C ARG A 43 -0.87 -17.37 22.52
N LEU A 44 -0.10 -17.44 21.44
CA LEU A 44 -0.02 -18.59 20.53
C LEU A 44 1.09 -19.55 20.93
N ARG A 45 2.24 -19.02 21.36
CA ARG A 45 3.41 -19.80 21.77
C ARG A 45 4.01 -19.30 23.07
N VAL A 46 4.54 -20.21 23.87
CA VAL A 46 5.28 -19.91 25.13
C VAL A 46 6.78 -20.00 24.87
N GLY A 47 7.53 -19.01 25.31
CA GLY A 47 8.99 -18.93 25.16
C GLY A 47 9.44 -17.82 24.21
N ASP A 48 10.73 -17.50 24.24
CA ASP A 48 11.31 -16.46 23.40
C ASP A 48 11.68 -17.03 22.02
N TYR A 49 10.84 -16.73 21.01
CA TYR A 49 11.06 -17.16 19.62
C TYR A 49 11.80 -16.13 18.77
N ARG A 50 12.31 -15.03 19.35
CA ARG A 50 13.01 -14.00 18.56
C ARG A 50 14.20 -14.57 17.80
N GLY A 51 14.91 -15.55 18.38
CA GLY A 51 15.99 -16.29 17.70
C GLY A 51 15.57 -16.84 16.34
N ALA A 52 14.39 -17.45 16.25
CA ALA A 52 13.88 -18.02 15.00
C ALA A 52 13.52 -16.94 13.97
N PHE A 53 12.98 -15.80 14.40
CA PHE A 53 12.75 -14.66 13.49
C PHE A 53 14.07 -14.08 12.96
N ILE A 54 15.12 -14.03 13.78
CA ILE A 54 16.44 -13.53 13.39
C ILE A 54 17.06 -14.47 12.36
N GLU A 55 17.00 -15.78 12.57
CA GLU A 55 17.47 -16.78 11.61
C GLU A 55 16.69 -16.71 10.29
N ALA A 56 15.36 -16.70 10.35
CA ALA A 56 14.50 -16.56 9.18
C ALA A 56 14.75 -15.25 8.41
N ALA A 57 15.12 -14.20 9.13
CA ALA A 57 15.50 -12.92 8.55
C ALA A 57 17.00 -12.84 8.21
N GLY A 58 17.74 -13.93 8.06
CA GLY A 58 19.15 -13.85 7.63
C GLY A 58 20.03 -12.99 8.55
N VAL A 59 19.79 -13.09 9.86
CA VAL A 59 20.53 -12.40 10.93
C VAL A 59 20.48 -10.87 10.83
N GLU A 60 19.31 -10.33 10.52
CA GLU A 60 19.07 -8.88 10.52
C GLU A 60 19.32 -8.29 11.92
N LEU A 61 20.23 -7.32 12.01
CA LEU A 61 20.74 -6.83 13.29
C LEU A 61 19.68 -6.12 14.14
N SER A 62 18.75 -5.40 13.53
CA SER A 62 17.69 -4.71 14.28
C SER A 62 16.71 -5.69 14.93
N LEU A 63 16.44 -6.85 14.31
CA LEU A 63 15.72 -7.96 14.95
C LEU A 63 16.51 -8.55 16.12
N ALA A 64 17.82 -8.75 15.96
CA ALA A 64 18.68 -9.30 17.02
C ALA A 64 18.73 -8.41 18.27
N GLN A 65 18.58 -7.10 18.09
CA GLN A 65 18.60 -6.11 19.16
C GLN A 65 17.22 -5.73 19.66
N ALA A 66 16.13 -6.28 19.14
CA ALA A 66 14.80 -5.86 19.55
C ALA A 66 14.25 -6.77 20.67
N PRO A 67 13.77 -6.22 21.80
CA PRO A 67 13.03 -7.01 22.78
C PRO A 67 11.66 -7.47 22.26
N VAL A 68 11.14 -6.81 21.21
CA VAL A 68 9.82 -7.03 20.64
C VAL A 68 9.90 -6.98 19.12
N VAL A 69 9.24 -7.93 18.46
CA VAL A 69 9.06 -7.95 17.01
C VAL A 69 7.56 -7.99 16.73
N VAL A 70 7.05 -6.98 16.02
CA VAL A 70 5.69 -6.99 15.49
C VAL A 70 5.72 -7.59 14.10
N ALA A 71 4.92 -8.62 13.85
CA ALA A 71 4.73 -9.17 12.50
C ALA A 71 3.33 -8.81 11.99
N SER A 72 3.21 -8.58 10.69
CA SER A 72 1.94 -8.38 10.01
C SER A 72 1.70 -9.49 9.00
N ALA A 73 0.45 -9.93 8.90
CA ALA A 73 0.04 -10.93 7.92
C ALA A 73 -1.35 -10.60 7.36
N SER A 74 -1.62 -10.99 6.13
CA SER A 74 -2.91 -10.80 5.49
C SER A 74 -3.67 -12.10 5.36
N THR A 75 -4.89 -12.18 5.88
CA THR A 75 -5.86 -13.21 5.50
C THR A 75 -6.47 -12.83 4.15
N TYR A 76 -6.00 -13.43 3.05
CA TYR A 76 -6.29 -13.00 1.67
C TYR A 76 -7.79 -12.84 1.39
N TRP A 77 -8.58 -13.82 1.80
CA TRP A 77 -9.99 -13.90 1.44
C TRP A 77 -10.83 -12.74 1.98
N ARG A 78 -10.45 -12.18 3.15
CA ARG A 78 -11.15 -11.02 3.76
C ARG A 78 -11.15 -9.80 2.82
N ASN A 79 -10.17 -9.66 1.93
CA ASN A 79 -10.13 -8.63 0.88
C ASN A 79 -10.58 -9.18 -0.49
N ALA A 80 -10.14 -10.39 -0.84
CA ALA A 80 -10.33 -10.98 -2.17
C ALA A 80 -11.79 -11.25 -2.53
N TRP A 81 -12.69 -11.48 -1.56
CA TRP A 81 -14.12 -11.65 -1.88
C TRP A 81 -14.71 -10.42 -2.61
N LYS A 82 -14.16 -9.22 -2.35
CA LYS A 82 -14.55 -7.97 -3.00
C LYS A 82 -13.63 -7.60 -4.16
N TYR A 83 -12.31 -7.77 -3.99
CA TYR A 83 -11.31 -7.22 -4.92
C TYR A 83 -10.62 -8.28 -5.80
N ARG A 84 -10.95 -9.56 -5.63
CA ARG A 84 -10.38 -10.70 -6.37
C ARG A 84 -8.85 -10.69 -6.28
N ASP A 85 -8.16 -11.02 -7.37
CA ASP A 85 -6.69 -11.12 -7.40
C ASP A 85 -5.98 -9.80 -7.05
N ARG A 86 -6.62 -8.63 -7.20
CA ARG A 86 -6.06 -7.34 -6.80
C ARG A 86 -5.82 -7.23 -5.28
N ALA A 87 -6.47 -8.09 -4.49
CA ALA A 87 -6.28 -8.13 -3.04
C ALA A 87 -4.82 -8.30 -2.62
N TYR A 88 -3.98 -8.92 -3.46
CA TYR A 88 -2.55 -9.06 -3.15
C TYR A 88 -1.84 -7.70 -3.07
N ARG A 89 -2.15 -6.75 -3.97
CA ARG A 89 -1.64 -5.37 -3.88
C ARG A 89 -2.13 -4.68 -2.62
N HIS A 90 -3.43 -4.84 -2.33
CA HIS A 90 -4.06 -4.22 -1.17
C HIS A 90 -3.46 -4.68 0.16
N ALA A 91 -2.90 -5.90 0.23
CA ALA A 91 -2.19 -6.37 1.42
C ALA A 91 -1.02 -5.46 1.79
N PHE A 92 -0.22 -5.04 0.80
CA PHE A 92 0.92 -4.16 1.03
C PHE A 92 0.51 -2.69 1.15
N TRP A 93 -0.57 -2.26 0.50
CA TRP A 93 -1.15 -0.94 0.71
C TRP A 93 -1.64 -0.75 2.14
N ASP A 94 -2.54 -1.64 2.57
CA ASP A 94 -3.17 -1.59 3.88
C ASP A 94 -2.13 -1.88 4.97
N GLY A 95 -1.24 -2.85 4.73
CA GLY A 95 -0.08 -3.11 5.57
C GLY A 95 0.81 -1.89 5.69
N GLY A 96 1.17 -1.22 4.58
CA GLY A 96 2.01 -0.02 4.60
C GLY A 96 1.38 1.13 5.38
N THR A 97 0.08 1.40 5.19
CA THR A 97 -0.60 2.45 5.98
C THR A 97 -0.66 2.11 7.47
N LEU A 98 -0.76 0.83 7.83
CA LEU A 98 -0.65 0.37 9.20
C LEU A 98 0.77 0.59 9.75
N HIS A 99 1.81 0.22 8.97
CA HIS A 99 3.19 0.41 9.39
C HIS A 99 3.56 1.89 9.50
N ALA A 100 2.99 2.79 8.69
CA ALA A 100 3.16 4.23 8.87
C ALA A 100 2.69 4.69 10.25
N ASN A 101 1.55 4.19 10.73
CA ASN A 101 1.07 4.47 12.08
C ASN A 101 2.02 3.88 13.14
N LEU A 102 2.44 2.62 12.98
CA LEU A 102 3.35 1.96 13.92
C LEU A 102 4.69 2.69 14.04
N LEU A 103 5.29 3.07 12.92
CA LEU A 103 6.54 3.85 12.87
C LEU A 103 6.36 5.22 13.51
N ALA A 104 5.25 5.90 13.25
CA ALA A 104 4.96 7.21 13.85
C ALA A 104 4.80 7.10 15.38
N VAL A 105 4.08 6.09 15.88
CA VAL A 105 3.94 5.85 17.32
C VAL A 105 5.27 5.48 17.95
N ALA A 106 6.06 4.60 17.32
CA ALA A 106 7.39 4.27 17.81
C ALA A 106 8.28 5.51 17.93
N ALA A 107 8.31 6.35 16.89
CA ALA A 107 9.06 7.61 16.90
C ALA A 107 8.58 8.57 18.00
N ALA A 108 7.27 8.75 18.16
CA ALA A 108 6.69 9.60 19.22
C ALA A 108 7.04 9.11 20.63
N GLN A 109 7.24 7.79 20.80
CA GLN A 109 7.65 7.17 22.06
C GLN A 109 9.19 7.04 22.20
N GLY A 110 9.97 7.56 21.25
CA GLY A 110 11.43 7.46 21.25
C GLY A 110 11.97 6.03 21.05
N LEU A 111 11.15 5.12 20.50
CA LEU A 111 11.51 3.74 20.25
C LEU A 111 12.11 3.59 18.85
N ALA A 112 13.24 2.89 18.75
CA ALA A 112 13.78 2.47 17.46
C ALA A 112 12.79 1.51 16.79
N ALA A 113 12.53 1.71 15.49
CA ALA A 113 11.73 0.82 14.67
C ALA A 113 12.31 0.75 13.25
N LYS A 114 12.18 -0.42 12.63
CA LYS A 114 12.62 -0.67 11.24
C LYS A 114 11.65 -1.63 10.57
N VAL A 115 11.34 -1.41 9.29
CA VAL A 115 10.55 -2.34 8.48
C VAL A 115 11.49 -3.39 7.89
N VAL A 116 11.25 -4.65 8.21
CA VAL A 116 11.99 -5.79 7.67
C VAL A 116 11.06 -6.55 6.74
N ALA A 117 11.25 -6.36 5.43
CA ALA A 117 10.49 -7.07 4.40
C ALA A 117 11.22 -8.34 3.93
N GLY A 118 12.52 -8.49 4.19
CA GLY A 118 13.27 -9.71 3.89
C GLY A 118 13.21 -10.72 5.04
N PHE A 119 12.53 -11.84 4.81
CA PHE A 119 12.47 -13.00 5.70
C PHE A 119 12.07 -14.25 4.91
N ALA A 120 12.47 -15.43 5.41
CA ALA A 120 12.03 -16.71 4.89
C ALA A 120 10.55 -16.92 5.22
N ASP A 121 9.67 -16.89 4.21
CA ASP A 121 8.22 -16.82 4.39
C ASP A 121 7.71 -18.03 5.15
N ARG A 122 8.13 -19.23 4.73
CA ARG A 122 7.70 -20.49 5.36
C ARG A 122 8.02 -20.54 6.85
N ASP A 123 9.20 -20.08 7.25
CA ASP A 123 9.63 -20.11 8.65
C ASP A 123 8.82 -19.12 9.49
N VAL A 124 8.64 -17.89 8.99
CA VAL A 124 7.83 -16.87 9.66
C VAL A 124 6.36 -17.29 9.75
N GLU A 125 5.79 -17.81 8.67
CA GLU A 125 4.40 -18.25 8.61
C GLU A 125 4.15 -19.43 9.55
N HIS A 126 5.08 -20.37 9.63
CA HIS A 126 5.03 -21.48 10.60
C HIS A 126 5.09 -20.99 12.04
N LEU A 127 5.98 -20.03 12.35
CA LEU A 127 6.06 -19.43 13.69
C LEU A 127 4.74 -18.75 14.09
N LEU A 128 4.10 -18.06 13.15
CA LEU A 128 2.83 -17.35 13.38
C LEU A 128 1.61 -18.27 13.34
N GLY A 129 1.73 -19.49 12.82
CA GLY A 129 0.64 -20.45 12.66
C GLY A 129 -0.30 -20.11 11.50
N LEU A 130 0.24 -19.50 10.45
CA LEU A 130 -0.51 -19.08 9.26
C LEU A 130 -0.71 -20.26 8.31
N ASP A 131 -1.89 -20.33 7.69
CA ASP A 131 -2.13 -21.25 6.56
C ASP A 131 -1.66 -20.58 5.25
N PRO A 132 -0.56 -21.01 4.61
CA PRO A 132 -0.02 -20.37 3.41
C PRO A 132 -0.98 -20.45 2.20
N ALA A 133 -2.02 -21.29 2.27
CA ALA A 133 -3.06 -21.31 1.25
C ALA A 133 -4.07 -20.17 1.38
N ARG A 134 -4.17 -19.55 2.57
CA ARG A 134 -5.20 -18.56 2.94
C ARG A 134 -4.61 -17.24 3.42
N GLU A 135 -3.39 -17.26 3.91
CA GLU A 135 -2.73 -16.17 4.60
C GLU A 135 -1.29 -16.03 4.12
N GLY A 136 -0.70 -14.86 4.37
CA GLY A 136 0.73 -14.67 4.13
C GLY A 136 1.31 -13.52 4.91
N ALA A 137 2.56 -13.69 5.34
CA ALA A 137 3.29 -12.66 6.08
C ALA A 137 3.68 -11.49 5.15
N LEU A 138 3.62 -10.27 5.68
CA LEU A 138 3.87 -9.04 4.92
C LEU A 138 5.18 -8.36 5.32
N ALA A 139 5.36 -8.11 6.62
CA ALA A 139 6.54 -7.44 7.16
C ALA A 139 6.74 -7.78 8.64
N LEU A 140 7.99 -7.67 9.09
CA LEU A 140 8.38 -7.66 10.50
C LEU A 140 8.81 -6.24 10.89
N VAL A 141 8.55 -5.84 12.12
CA VAL A 141 8.96 -4.56 12.70
C VAL A 141 9.56 -4.80 14.09
N PRO A 142 10.89 -4.92 14.20
CA PRO A 142 11.57 -4.81 15.49
C PRO A 142 11.27 -3.47 16.16
N LEU A 143 11.00 -3.50 17.47
CA LEU A 143 10.73 -2.33 18.29
C LEU A 143 11.69 -2.25 19.47
N ALA A 144 12.18 -1.03 19.74
CA ALA A 144 13.15 -0.70 20.78
C ALA A 144 14.53 -1.38 20.56
N ARG A 145 15.44 -1.17 21.52
CA ARG A 145 16.76 -1.82 21.54
C ARG A 145 17.04 -2.43 22.90
N THR A 146 17.67 -3.60 22.90
CA THR A 146 18.18 -4.31 24.08
C THR A 146 19.59 -4.80 23.80
N ALA A 147 20.45 -4.80 24.82
CA ALA A 147 21.78 -5.39 24.76
C ALA A 147 21.76 -6.90 25.05
N GLU A 148 20.66 -7.40 25.60
CA GLU A 148 20.52 -8.82 25.90
C GLU A 148 20.35 -9.65 24.62
N PRO A 149 21.23 -10.64 24.40
CA PRO A 149 21.17 -11.45 23.20
C PRO A 149 19.87 -12.28 23.17
N PRO A 150 19.37 -12.62 21.97
CA PRO A 150 18.34 -13.64 21.84
C PRO A 150 18.85 -14.97 22.40
N VAL A 151 17.97 -15.70 23.06
CA VAL A 151 18.24 -17.10 23.42
C VAL A 151 17.92 -18.01 22.23
N PRO A 152 18.51 -19.22 22.15
CA PRO A 152 18.09 -20.21 21.17
C PRO A 152 16.58 -20.43 21.25
N ALA A 153 15.91 -20.36 20.09
CA ALA A 153 14.47 -20.51 20.05
C ALA A 153 14.06 -21.92 20.48
N PRO A 154 12.96 -22.08 21.22
CA PRO A 154 12.39 -23.39 21.49
C PRO A 154 11.96 -24.09 20.20
N ASP A 155 11.77 -25.40 20.26
CA ASP A 155 11.11 -26.14 19.19
C ASP A 155 9.73 -25.53 18.90
N ALA A 156 9.45 -25.27 17.62
CA ALA A 156 8.19 -24.69 17.16
C ALA A 156 7.31 -25.80 16.55
N PRO A 157 6.49 -26.53 17.33
CA PRO A 157 5.52 -27.47 16.74
C PRO A 157 4.47 -26.73 15.92
N VAL A 158 3.80 -27.44 15.01
CA VAL A 158 2.67 -26.88 14.24
C VAL A 158 1.55 -26.44 15.18
N LEU A 159 1.04 -25.22 14.99
CA LEU A 159 -0.13 -24.73 15.71
C LEU A 159 -1.40 -25.22 15.03
N ASN A 160 -2.21 -26.00 15.74
CA ASN A 160 -3.52 -26.47 15.26
C ASN A 160 -4.63 -25.65 15.92
N LEU A 161 -4.72 -24.38 15.54
CA LEU A 161 -5.72 -23.46 16.08
C LEU A 161 -7.06 -23.66 15.37
N GLU A 162 -8.14 -23.75 16.14
CA GLU A 162 -9.49 -23.72 15.58
C GLU A 162 -9.79 -22.30 15.08
N THR A 163 -10.26 -22.21 13.84
CA THR A 163 -10.64 -20.93 13.21
C THR A 163 -12.09 -20.97 12.78
N GLU A 164 -12.78 -19.85 12.94
CA GLU A 164 -14.13 -19.70 12.39
C GLU A 164 -14.06 -19.49 10.87
N PRO A 165 -14.87 -20.20 10.07
CA PRO A 165 -14.95 -19.97 8.64
C PRO A 165 -15.31 -18.51 8.33
N LEU A 166 -14.62 -17.90 7.37
CA LEU A 166 -14.85 -16.50 7.00
C LEU A 166 -16.21 -16.30 6.29
N SER A 167 -16.71 -17.35 5.66
CA SER A 167 -17.96 -17.39 4.91
C SER A 167 -18.46 -18.82 4.77
N SER A 168 -19.76 -18.99 4.57
CA SER A 168 -20.35 -20.29 4.20
C SER A 168 -19.90 -20.78 2.82
N ARG A 169 -19.40 -19.86 1.97
CA ARG A 169 -18.80 -20.17 0.67
C ARG A 169 -17.62 -19.24 0.39
N GLU A 170 -16.49 -19.84 0.06
CA GLU A 170 -15.28 -19.13 -0.36
C GLU A 170 -15.04 -19.39 -1.85
N ILE A 171 -14.82 -18.31 -2.62
CA ILE A 171 -14.27 -18.39 -3.98
C ILE A 171 -12.76 -18.35 -3.86
N ASP A 172 -12.09 -19.28 -4.54
CA ASP A 172 -10.64 -19.34 -4.60
C ASP A 172 -10.06 -18.40 -5.68
N TYR A 173 -8.92 -17.79 -5.37
CA TYR A 173 -8.19 -16.86 -6.23
C TYR A 173 -6.72 -17.30 -6.36
N PRO A 174 -6.42 -18.28 -7.23
CA PRO A 174 -5.10 -18.92 -7.29
C PRO A 174 -3.94 -17.96 -7.55
N ALA A 175 -4.18 -16.89 -8.33
CA ALA A 175 -3.16 -15.91 -8.68
C ALA A 175 -2.54 -15.24 -7.43
N ILE A 176 -3.29 -15.12 -6.33
CA ILE A 176 -2.79 -14.60 -5.05
C ILE A 176 -1.72 -15.53 -4.47
N ARG A 177 -1.94 -16.85 -4.50
CA ARG A 177 -0.96 -17.83 -4.01
C ARG A 177 0.22 -17.96 -4.96
N GLU A 178 -0.01 -17.90 -6.27
CA GLU A 178 1.04 -17.95 -7.28
C GLU A 178 2.02 -16.79 -7.13
N ILE A 179 1.51 -15.55 -7.03
CA ILE A 179 2.38 -14.39 -6.83
C ILE A 179 3.04 -14.40 -5.46
N HIS A 180 2.34 -14.87 -4.42
CA HIS A 180 2.94 -15.03 -3.09
C HIS A 180 4.13 -16.00 -3.15
N SER A 181 3.89 -17.24 -3.56
CA SER A 181 4.94 -18.26 -3.72
C SER A 181 6.10 -17.78 -4.60
N ALA A 182 5.82 -17.17 -5.75
CA ALA A 182 6.84 -16.68 -6.68
C ALA A 182 7.69 -15.52 -6.13
N SER A 183 7.28 -14.88 -5.03
CA SER A 183 7.99 -13.78 -4.38
C SER A 183 8.42 -14.09 -2.94
N SER A 184 8.29 -15.35 -2.51
CA SER A 184 8.77 -15.82 -1.22
C SER A 184 10.28 -16.06 -1.26
N LEU A 185 10.92 -15.93 -0.09
CA LEU A 185 12.30 -16.34 0.14
C LEU A 185 12.27 -17.60 1.00
N GLU A 186 13.23 -18.50 0.78
CA GLU A 186 13.18 -19.85 1.36
C GLU A 186 13.96 -19.97 2.66
N HIS A 187 15.09 -19.27 2.79
CA HIS A 187 15.99 -19.43 3.94
C HIS A 187 16.83 -18.17 4.22
N GLY A 188 17.35 -18.05 5.45
CA GLY A 188 18.05 -16.85 5.92
C GLY A 188 19.23 -16.40 5.06
N GLU A 189 20.01 -17.31 4.46
CA GLU A 189 21.10 -16.93 3.55
C GLU A 189 20.62 -16.22 2.28
N GLU A 190 19.48 -16.65 1.73
CA GLU A 190 18.86 -16.00 0.58
C GLU A 190 18.38 -14.60 0.97
N VAL A 191 17.76 -14.47 2.13
CA VAL A 191 17.33 -13.18 2.70
C VAL A 191 18.52 -12.22 2.89
N ALA A 192 19.65 -12.71 3.39
CA ALA A 192 20.86 -11.90 3.55
C ALA A 192 21.38 -11.39 2.20
N ARG A 193 21.32 -12.20 1.13
CA ARG A 193 21.68 -11.76 -0.24
C ARG A 193 20.63 -10.84 -0.87
N TRP A 194 19.36 -11.01 -0.51
CA TRP A 194 18.26 -10.21 -1.01
C TRP A 194 18.38 -8.75 -0.59
N ARG A 195 18.76 -8.49 0.67
CA ARG A 195 18.91 -7.12 1.21
C ARG A 195 19.91 -6.26 0.47
N GLY A 196 19.64 -4.96 0.47
CA GLY A 196 20.52 -3.89 0.01
C GLY A 196 19.70 -2.82 -0.70
N VAL A 197 20.30 -2.12 -1.67
CA VAL A 197 19.64 -1.01 -2.38
C VAL A 197 19.55 -1.21 -3.88
N VAL A 198 18.56 -0.54 -4.47
CA VAL A 198 18.57 -0.18 -5.89
C VAL A 198 19.44 1.07 -6.03
N PRO A 199 20.49 1.06 -6.86
CA PRO A 199 21.30 2.25 -7.10
C PRO A 199 20.43 3.42 -7.59
N PRO A 200 20.69 4.65 -7.11
CA PRO A 200 19.93 5.80 -7.57
C PRO A 200 20.15 5.99 -9.07
N ARG A 201 19.06 6.19 -9.80
CA ARG A 201 19.13 6.53 -11.21
C ARG A 201 19.51 8.01 -11.34
N PRO A 202 20.46 8.39 -12.20
CA PRO A 202 20.71 9.79 -12.50
C PRO A 202 19.42 10.42 -13.00
N GLU A 203 18.95 11.43 -12.28
CA GLU A 203 17.79 12.20 -12.69
C GLU A 203 18.24 13.19 -13.77
N PRO A 204 17.56 13.27 -14.94
CA PRO A 204 17.91 14.26 -15.95
C PRO A 204 17.69 15.67 -15.41
N ASP A 205 18.37 16.66 -15.96
CA ASP A 205 18.14 18.07 -15.60
C ASP A 205 16.65 18.44 -15.72
N PRO A 206 16.14 19.32 -14.83
CA PRO A 206 14.77 19.78 -14.92
C PRO A 206 14.52 20.49 -16.25
N LEU A 207 13.46 20.11 -16.93
CA LEU A 207 12.99 20.75 -18.15
C LEU A 207 11.89 21.77 -17.83
N GLY A 208 11.18 21.58 -16.72
CA GLY A 208 10.11 22.44 -16.23
C GLY A 208 10.55 23.48 -15.21
N GLU A 209 9.64 24.41 -14.91
CA GLU A 209 9.81 25.35 -13.79
C GLU A 209 9.83 24.57 -12.45
N LEU A 210 10.77 24.95 -11.58
CA LEU A 210 10.88 24.38 -10.23
C LEU A 210 10.16 25.24 -9.20
N PHE A 211 9.36 24.60 -8.37
CA PHE A 211 8.69 25.17 -7.21
C PHE A 211 9.29 24.57 -5.94
N PRO A 212 10.27 25.24 -5.30
CA PRO A 212 10.89 24.74 -4.07
C PRO A 212 9.84 24.49 -2.99
N LEU A 213 9.87 23.31 -2.36
CA LEU A 213 8.96 22.97 -1.29
C LEU A 213 9.14 23.94 -0.12
N ARG A 214 8.02 24.37 0.44
CA ARG A 214 7.94 25.27 1.60
C ARG A 214 7.24 24.59 2.78
N PRO A 215 7.79 23.50 3.34
CA PRO A 215 7.15 22.83 4.48
C PRO A 215 7.10 23.79 5.69
N LEU A 216 6.09 23.60 6.54
CA LEU A 216 5.97 24.34 7.80
C LEU A 216 7.22 24.14 8.65
N ALA A 217 7.70 25.22 9.24
CA ALA A 217 8.76 25.16 10.23
C ALA A 217 8.29 24.33 11.44
N GLU A 218 9.21 23.62 12.11
CA GLU A 218 8.88 22.78 13.26
C GLU A 218 8.17 23.56 14.38
N ALA A 219 8.48 24.85 14.54
CA ALA A 219 7.84 25.73 15.51
C ALA A 219 6.33 25.93 15.25
N ASP A 220 5.89 25.76 14.01
CA ASP A 220 4.51 25.92 13.56
C ASP A 220 3.77 24.57 13.43
N TRP A 221 4.43 23.46 13.79
CA TRP A 221 3.79 22.16 13.78
C TRP A 221 2.66 22.07 14.81
N PRO A 222 1.57 21.32 14.52
CA PRO A 222 0.51 21.10 15.49
C PRO A 222 1.05 20.52 16.80
N ALA A 223 0.82 21.20 17.91
CA ALA A 223 1.28 20.77 19.25
C ALA A 223 0.46 19.62 19.86
N GLU A 224 -0.50 19.05 19.12
CA GLU A 224 -1.32 17.96 19.61
C GLU A 224 -0.57 16.61 19.60
N PRO A 225 -0.89 15.69 20.52
CA PRO A 225 -0.25 14.39 20.54
C PRO A 225 -0.67 13.55 19.32
N LEU A 226 0.24 12.72 18.81
CA LEU A 226 0.04 11.88 17.62
C LEU A 226 -1.19 10.97 17.76
N GLU A 227 -1.47 10.48 18.97
CA GLU A 227 -2.63 9.67 19.29
C GLU A 227 -3.94 10.38 18.94
N SER A 228 -4.01 11.71 19.13
CA SER A 228 -5.18 12.51 18.76
C SER A 228 -5.36 12.60 17.24
N VAL A 229 -4.25 12.65 16.49
CA VAL A 229 -4.27 12.62 15.03
C VAL A 229 -4.73 11.25 14.54
N LEU A 230 -4.19 10.17 15.10
CA LEU A 230 -4.54 8.78 14.76
C LEU A 230 -6.02 8.48 15.01
N LEU A 231 -6.56 8.90 16.16
CA LEU A 231 -7.97 8.71 16.51
C LEU A 231 -8.92 9.57 15.66
N ARG A 232 -8.46 10.74 15.20
CA ARG A 232 -9.23 11.60 14.28
C ARG A 232 -9.20 11.10 12.85
N ARG A 233 -8.11 10.46 12.44
CA ARG A 233 -7.87 10.07 11.05
C ARG A 233 -9.02 9.19 10.55
N GLY A 234 -9.68 9.71 9.52
CA GLY A 234 -10.64 8.97 8.69
C GLY A 234 -10.16 8.96 7.25
N SER A 235 -10.92 8.34 6.35
CA SER A 235 -10.78 8.63 4.91
C SER A 235 -11.84 9.65 4.54
N THR A 236 -11.42 10.74 3.91
CA THR A 236 -12.34 11.79 3.49
C THR A 236 -13.27 11.27 2.40
N ARG A 237 -14.58 11.36 2.65
CA ARG A 237 -15.61 10.85 1.74
C ARG A 237 -16.08 11.87 0.72
N ARG A 238 -15.85 13.15 0.97
CA ARG A 238 -16.20 14.28 0.10
C ARG A 238 -15.25 15.44 0.37
N PHE A 239 -14.65 15.97 -0.68
CA PHE A 239 -13.86 17.21 -0.62
C PHE A 239 -14.74 18.42 -0.96
N ASP A 240 -14.38 19.57 -0.41
CA ASP A 240 -14.97 20.87 -0.71
C ASP A 240 -14.15 21.55 -1.80
N VAL A 241 -14.66 21.50 -3.04
CA VAL A 241 -13.97 22.05 -4.23
C VAL A 241 -13.79 23.56 -4.20
N SER A 242 -14.53 24.27 -3.33
CA SER A 242 -14.43 25.72 -3.21
C SER A 242 -13.26 26.18 -2.34
N ARG A 243 -12.57 25.26 -1.67
CA ARG A 243 -11.50 25.56 -0.73
C ARG A 243 -10.19 24.92 -1.16
N SER A 244 -9.16 25.74 -1.19
CA SER A 244 -7.80 25.32 -1.55
C SER A 244 -7.04 24.75 -0.35
N LEU A 245 -6.03 23.95 -0.67
CA LEU A 245 -4.88 23.77 0.21
C LEU A 245 -3.93 24.95 0.03
N THR A 246 -3.07 25.22 0.99
CA THR A 246 -1.91 26.09 0.79
C THR A 246 -0.75 25.27 0.22
N PHE A 247 0.16 25.91 -0.52
CA PHE A 247 1.37 25.23 -0.97
C PHE A 247 2.27 24.78 0.20
N GLU A 248 2.22 25.47 1.34
CA GLU A 248 2.91 25.05 2.57
C GLU A 248 2.35 23.74 3.14
N GLU A 249 1.02 23.58 3.18
CA GLU A 249 0.39 22.33 3.62
C GLU A 249 0.74 21.16 2.69
N LEU A 250 0.68 21.36 1.36
CA LEU A 250 1.08 20.34 0.40
C LEU A 250 2.57 20.01 0.54
N SER A 251 3.43 21.04 0.64
CA SER A 251 4.87 20.88 0.83
C SER A 251 5.20 20.11 2.11
N THR A 252 4.49 20.39 3.20
CA THR A 252 4.66 19.69 4.48
C THR A 252 4.26 18.22 4.34
N ALA A 253 3.12 17.93 3.70
CA ALA A 253 2.68 16.55 3.48
C ALA A 253 3.68 15.76 2.62
N LEU A 254 4.20 16.35 1.54
CA LEU A 254 5.21 15.73 0.68
C LEU A 254 6.52 15.51 1.44
N ALA A 255 7.02 16.50 2.18
CA ALA A 255 8.25 16.38 2.97
C ALA A 255 8.17 15.30 4.05
N VAL A 256 7.03 15.19 4.75
CA VAL A 256 6.79 14.11 5.72
C VAL A 256 6.70 12.75 5.02
N ALA A 257 6.04 12.69 3.87
CA ALA A 257 5.89 11.45 3.10
C ALA A 257 7.24 10.91 2.61
N THR A 258 8.14 11.78 2.18
CA THR A 258 9.47 11.42 1.64
C THR A 258 10.59 11.37 2.66
N THR A 259 10.30 11.56 3.95
CA THR A 259 11.29 11.30 5.00
C THR A 259 11.82 9.86 4.88
N PRO A 260 13.09 9.56 5.18
CA PRO A 260 13.60 8.20 5.12
C PRO A 260 12.68 7.18 5.82
N ILE A 261 12.48 6.02 5.19
CA ILE A 261 11.84 4.87 5.83
C ILE A 261 12.96 3.94 6.28
N PRO A 262 13.14 3.70 7.59
CA PRO A 262 14.07 2.70 8.06
C PRO A 262 13.58 1.33 7.60
N ALA A 263 14.17 0.77 6.54
CA ALA A 263 13.81 -0.52 5.99
C ALA A 263 15.05 -1.33 5.60
N ASP A 264 14.90 -2.62 5.29
CA ASP A 264 15.99 -3.50 4.85
C ASP A 264 16.15 -3.62 3.33
N PHE A 265 15.35 -2.84 2.59
CA PHE A 265 15.43 -2.61 1.14
C PHE A 265 15.82 -1.15 0.81
N THR A 266 16.27 -0.40 1.83
CA THR A 266 16.80 0.97 1.77
C THR A 266 18.09 1.03 2.62
N GLU A 267 19.09 1.86 2.26
CA GLU A 267 20.34 2.02 3.03
C GLU A 267 20.70 3.49 3.29
N ASP A 268 20.42 4.37 2.32
CA ASP A 268 20.62 5.81 2.44
C ASP A 268 19.33 6.47 2.93
N PRO A 269 19.38 7.49 3.81
CA PRO A 269 18.29 8.41 4.09
C PRO A 269 17.45 8.81 2.84
N GLU A 270 18.10 9.01 1.70
CA GLU A 270 17.45 9.44 0.46
C GLU A 270 17.03 8.29 -0.47
N SER A 271 17.35 7.03 -0.12
CA SER A 271 16.98 5.87 -0.94
C SER A 271 15.47 5.57 -0.87
N SER A 272 14.87 5.40 -2.05
CA SER A 272 13.44 5.19 -2.24
C SER A 272 13.23 4.34 -3.49
N LEU A 273 12.28 3.41 -3.48
CA LEU A 273 11.85 2.68 -4.69
C LEU A 273 10.81 3.47 -5.49
N LEU A 274 10.41 4.64 -4.97
CA LEU A 274 9.27 5.42 -5.43
C LEU A 274 9.62 6.82 -5.90
N ASP A 275 9.04 7.15 -7.04
CA ASP A 275 8.88 8.47 -7.59
C ASP A 275 7.49 9.02 -7.26
N LEU A 276 7.41 10.29 -6.88
CA LEU A 276 6.14 10.94 -6.55
C LEU A 276 5.76 11.92 -7.65
N TYR A 277 4.54 11.76 -8.14
CA TYR A 277 3.93 12.65 -9.10
C TYR A 277 2.69 13.30 -8.47
N VAL A 278 2.43 14.56 -8.79
CA VAL A 278 1.33 15.32 -8.22
C VAL A 278 0.49 15.94 -9.32
N ILE A 279 -0.83 15.75 -9.25
CA ILE A 279 -1.77 16.59 -10.00
C ILE A 279 -2.34 17.61 -9.02
N ALA A 280 -1.99 18.89 -9.18
CA ALA A 280 -2.50 19.99 -8.36
C ALA A 280 -3.68 20.66 -9.08
N HIS A 281 -4.74 20.95 -8.32
CA HIS A 281 -5.95 21.60 -8.83
C HIS A 281 -6.29 22.89 -8.10
N ALA A 282 -6.15 22.91 -6.77
CA ALA A 282 -6.49 24.05 -5.92
C ALA A 282 -5.50 24.13 -4.75
N VAL A 283 -4.31 24.63 -5.06
CA VAL A 283 -3.20 24.81 -4.12
C VAL A 283 -2.74 26.27 -4.21
N GLU A 284 -2.95 27.05 -3.17
CA GLU A 284 -2.57 28.47 -3.13
C GLU A 284 -1.05 28.60 -3.25
N GLY A 285 -0.59 29.36 -4.24
CA GLY A 285 0.84 29.55 -4.50
C GLY A 285 1.50 28.48 -5.38
N LEU A 286 0.70 27.61 -6.02
CA LEU A 286 1.14 26.64 -7.02
C LEU A 286 0.15 26.63 -8.20
N PRO A 287 0.58 26.81 -9.46
CA PRO A 287 -0.32 26.72 -10.61
C PRO A 287 -1.03 25.35 -10.71
N PRO A 288 -2.26 25.27 -11.21
CA PRO A 288 -2.87 23.99 -11.55
C PRO A 288 -2.03 23.26 -12.62
N GLY A 289 -1.74 21.98 -12.39
CA GLY A 289 -0.84 21.25 -13.28
C GLY A 289 -0.46 19.86 -12.81
N ALA A 290 0.33 19.18 -13.64
CA ALA A 290 1.00 17.93 -13.37
C ALA A 290 2.47 18.20 -13.00
N TYR A 291 2.93 17.58 -11.92
CA TYR A 291 4.23 17.81 -11.32
C TYR A 291 4.95 16.51 -11.01
N TYR A 292 6.27 16.57 -11.00
CA TYR A 292 7.14 15.52 -10.46
C TYR A 292 7.89 16.06 -9.24
N LEU A 293 7.98 15.27 -8.18
CA LEU A 293 8.73 15.64 -6.98
C LEU A 293 10.20 15.29 -7.15
N ARG A 294 11.01 16.31 -7.34
CA ARG A 294 12.46 16.24 -7.31
C ARG A 294 12.95 16.21 -5.88
N ARG A 295 13.32 15.01 -5.40
CA ARG A 295 13.68 14.78 -4.00
C ARG A 295 14.97 15.50 -3.60
N ALA A 296 15.99 15.43 -4.45
CA ALA A 296 17.30 16.03 -4.18
C ALA A 296 17.22 17.57 -4.09
N GLU A 297 16.47 18.21 -4.99
CA GLU A 297 16.23 19.65 -5.04
C GLU A 297 15.16 20.10 -4.04
N ARG A 298 14.41 19.15 -3.45
CA ARG A 298 13.26 19.40 -2.60
C ARG A 298 12.28 20.37 -3.26
N ALA A 299 11.91 20.08 -4.51
CA ALA A 299 11.06 20.94 -5.34
C ALA A 299 10.06 20.12 -6.17
N LEU A 300 8.92 20.73 -6.51
CA LEU A 300 8.06 20.22 -7.57
C LEU A 300 8.53 20.79 -8.91
N GLU A 301 8.84 19.91 -9.86
CA GLU A 301 9.02 20.28 -11.27
C GLU A 301 7.67 20.26 -11.97
N LEU A 302 7.31 21.36 -12.64
CA LEU A 302 6.13 21.44 -13.48
C LEU A 302 6.35 20.66 -14.79
N LEU A 303 5.60 19.57 -14.98
CA LEU A 303 5.63 18.78 -16.22
C LEU A 303 4.66 19.35 -17.26
N GLU A 304 3.46 19.71 -16.82
CA GLU A 304 2.41 20.26 -17.68
C GLU A 304 1.50 21.18 -16.86
N GLU A 305 1.34 22.43 -17.27
CA GLU A 305 0.35 23.35 -16.67
C GLU A 305 -1.04 23.06 -17.24
N GLY A 306 -2.06 22.97 -16.38
CA GLY A 306 -3.42 22.72 -16.84
C GLY A 306 -4.44 22.31 -15.79
N GLU A 307 -5.72 22.36 -16.19
CA GLU A 307 -6.87 21.96 -15.38
C GLU A 307 -7.22 20.49 -15.58
N PHE A 308 -6.74 19.62 -14.68
CA PHE A 308 -6.86 18.16 -14.83
C PHE A 308 -7.94 17.51 -13.97
N ARG A 309 -8.92 18.24 -13.41
CA ARG A 309 -9.92 17.66 -12.49
C ARG A 309 -10.70 16.50 -13.08
N ALA A 310 -11.26 16.68 -14.28
CA ALA A 310 -12.03 15.63 -14.95
C ALA A 310 -11.16 14.40 -15.26
N LEU A 311 -9.92 14.62 -15.69
CA LEU A 311 -8.94 13.57 -15.94
C LEU A 311 -8.57 12.83 -14.64
N ALA A 312 -8.24 13.54 -13.56
CA ALA A 312 -7.94 12.94 -12.26
C ALA A 312 -9.10 12.05 -11.77
N GLY A 313 -10.34 12.48 -11.98
CA GLY A 313 -11.52 11.67 -11.71
C GLY A 313 -11.52 10.35 -12.49
N ARG A 314 -11.25 10.40 -13.79
CA ARG A 314 -11.08 9.21 -14.65
C ARG A 314 -9.94 8.31 -14.16
N LEU A 315 -8.76 8.89 -13.95
CA LEU A 315 -7.57 8.17 -13.49
C LEU A 315 -7.81 7.44 -12.17
N GLY A 316 -8.59 8.03 -11.24
CA GLY A 316 -9.01 7.39 -9.99
C GLY A 316 -10.25 6.50 -10.14
N LEU A 317 -10.36 5.73 -11.22
CA LEU A 317 -11.52 4.87 -11.55
C LEU A 317 -12.87 5.59 -11.61
N PHE A 318 -12.92 6.73 -12.30
CA PHE A 318 -14.14 7.53 -12.50
C PHE A 318 -14.80 8.00 -11.19
N GLN A 319 -14.01 8.20 -10.14
CA GLN A 319 -14.50 8.68 -8.85
C GLN A 319 -14.51 10.21 -8.78
N GLU A 320 -15.44 10.79 -8.03
CA GLU A 320 -15.46 12.24 -7.75
C GLU A 320 -14.28 12.68 -6.87
N LEU A 321 -13.78 11.79 -6.01
CA LEU A 321 -12.80 12.15 -4.98
C LEU A 321 -11.50 12.76 -5.54
N PRO A 322 -10.80 12.17 -6.53
CA PRO A 322 -9.63 12.81 -7.12
C PRO A 322 -9.96 14.11 -7.85
N ALA A 323 -11.10 14.17 -8.56
CA ALA A 323 -11.53 15.36 -9.29
C ALA A 323 -11.83 16.55 -8.35
N ALA A 324 -12.37 16.24 -7.16
CA ALA A 324 -12.73 17.21 -6.15
C ALA A 324 -11.58 17.59 -5.21
N ALA A 325 -10.48 16.82 -5.21
CA ALA A 325 -9.32 17.08 -4.37
C ALA A 325 -8.65 18.41 -4.73
N GLY A 326 -7.86 18.94 -3.78
CA GLY A 326 -6.93 20.04 -4.05
C GLY A 326 -5.66 19.55 -4.74
N ALA A 327 -5.20 18.35 -4.40
CA ALA A 327 -4.09 17.67 -5.05
C ALA A 327 -4.23 16.14 -5.01
N ASN A 328 -3.66 15.45 -5.99
CA ASN A 328 -3.58 13.99 -6.07
C ASN A 328 -2.11 13.57 -6.14
N VAL A 329 -1.65 12.75 -5.19
CA VAL A 329 -0.27 12.28 -5.10
C VAL A 329 -0.22 10.81 -5.53
N TYR A 330 0.55 10.52 -6.58
CA TYR A 330 0.77 9.19 -7.15
C TYR A 330 2.18 8.73 -6.83
N CYS A 331 2.32 7.56 -6.22
CA CYS A 331 3.59 6.88 -6.00
C CYS A 331 3.81 5.88 -7.14
N LEU A 332 4.88 6.04 -7.91
CA LEU A 332 5.22 5.18 -9.04
C LEU A 332 6.59 4.52 -8.78
N ALA A 333 6.77 3.29 -9.24
CA ALA A 333 8.05 2.58 -9.18
C ALA A 333 8.49 2.19 -10.59
N ASP A 334 9.77 2.38 -10.90
CA ASP A 334 10.42 1.73 -12.03
C ASP A 334 10.70 0.28 -11.65
N LEU A 335 9.80 -0.64 -12.05
CA LEU A 335 9.87 -2.02 -11.58
C LEU A 335 11.03 -2.81 -12.20
N GLU A 336 11.55 -2.40 -13.36
CA GLU A 336 12.65 -3.12 -14.00
C GLU A 336 13.91 -3.20 -13.12
N PRO A 337 14.51 -2.08 -12.66
CA PRO A 337 15.66 -2.13 -11.76
C PRO A 337 15.30 -2.70 -10.38
N VAL A 338 14.08 -2.47 -9.89
CA VAL A 338 13.61 -3.03 -8.60
C VAL A 338 13.57 -4.56 -8.64
N LEU A 339 12.98 -5.14 -9.68
CA LEU A 339 12.89 -6.60 -9.84
C LEU A 339 14.25 -7.21 -10.20
N ALA A 340 15.09 -6.50 -10.97
CA ALA A 340 16.47 -6.93 -11.23
C ALA A 340 17.29 -7.05 -9.93
N ARG A 341 17.06 -6.14 -8.97
CA ARG A 341 17.78 -6.13 -7.69
C ARG A 341 17.20 -7.07 -6.64
N PHE A 342 15.89 -7.12 -6.51
CA PHE A 342 15.20 -7.78 -5.40
C PHE A 342 14.37 -9.00 -5.82
N GLY A 343 14.47 -9.41 -7.09
CA GLY A 343 13.60 -10.43 -7.67
C GLY A 343 12.12 -10.03 -7.57
N ASN A 344 11.23 -11.02 -7.64
CA ASN A 344 9.78 -10.79 -7.52
C ASN A 344 9.37 -10.17 -6.18
N ARG A 345 10.15 -10.37 -5.11
CA ARG A 345 9.90 -9.74 -3.80
C ARG A 345 10.08 -8.23 -3.84
N GLY A 346 10.83 -7.69 -4.81
CA GLY A 346 10.92 -6.24 -5.05
C GLY A 346 9.55 -5.59 -5.28
N TYR A 347 8.60 -6.31 -5.88
CA TYR A 347 7.24 -5.83 -6.04
C TYR A 347 6.53 -5.64 -4.69
N ARG A 348 6.72 -6.56 -3.73
CA ARG A 348 6.18 -6.43 -2.37
C ARG A 348 6.78 -5.21 -1.67
N ALA A 349 8.09 -5.00 -1.79
CA ALA A 349 8.79 -3.87 -1.19
C ALA A 349 8.27 -2.52 -1.74
N ALA A 350 8.17 -2.38 -3.06
CA ALA A 350 7.65 -1.16 -3.69
C ALA A 350 6.19 -0.85 -3.30
N GLN A 351 5.33 -1.88 -3.24
CA GLN A 351 3.94 -1.70 -2.80
C GLN A 351 3.84 -1.35 -1.31
N LEU A 352 4.68 -1.95 -0.47
CA LEU A 352 4.72 -1.69 0.96
C LEU A 352 5.20 -0.26 1.23
N GLU A 353 6.26 0.16 0.56
CA GLU A 353 6.75 1.54 0.61
C GLU A 353 5.64 2.52 0.18
N GLY A 354 4.91 2.21 -0.90
CA GLY A 354 3.82 3.04 -1.39
C GLY A 354 2.70 3.21 -0.36
N GLY A 355 2.36 2.14 0.34
CA GLY A 355 1.43 2.17 1.47
C GLY A 355 1.94 3.00 2.65
N ILE A 356 3.24 2.93 2.98
CA ILE A 356 3.85 3.71 4.07
C ILE A 356 3.84 5.20 3.72
N VAL A 357 4.27 5.57 2.51
CA VAL A 357 4.23 6.94 1.99
C VAL A 357 2.81 7.48 2.02
N GLY A 358 1.84 6.73 1.52
CA GLY A 358 0.42 7.07 1.60
C GLY A 358 -0.07 7.25 3.04
N GLY A 359 0.30 6.35 3.95
CA GLY A 359 -0.03 6.43 5.38
C GLY A 359 0.54 7.69 6.05
N ARG A 360 1.77 8.08 5.72
CA ARG A 360 2.38 9.33 6.18
C ARG A 360 1.66 10.57 5.65
N ILE A 361 1.26 10.56 4.38
CA ILE A 361 0.42 11.63 3.80
C ILE A 361 -0.90 11.76 4.57
N TYR A 362 -1.54 10.64 4.91
CA TYR A 362 -2.74 10.64 5.76
C TYR A 362 -2.48 11.28 7.12
N LEU A 363 -1.41 10.89 7.82
CA LEU A 363 -1.10 11.45 9.14
C LEU A 363 -0.81 12.95 9.06
N ALA A 364 0.01 13.38 8.09
CA ALA A 364 0.30 14.80 7.86
C ALA A 364 -0.98 15.60 7.56
N ALA A 365 -1.84 15.10 6.69
CA ALA A 365 -3.10 15.76 6.34
C ALA A 365 -3.99 15.98 7.57
N TYR A 366 -4.15 14.95 8.40
CA TYR A 366 -5.00 15.00 9.59
C TYR A 366 -4.38 15.79 10.75
N ALA A 367 -3.06 15.85 10.85
CA ALA A 367 -2.35 16.76 11.76
C ALA A 367 -2.61 18.22 11.35
N LEU A 368 -2.50 18.52 10.06
CA LEU A 368 -2.71 19.86 9.47
C LEU A 368 -4.18 20.21 9.20
N ARG A 369 -5.12 19.38 9.68
CA ARG A 369 -6.58 19.63 9.63
C ARG A 369 -7.16 19.77 8.22
N PHE A 370 -6.57 19.09 7.24
CA PHE A 370 -7.23 18.78 5.98
C PHE A 370 -7.52 17.29 5.83
N GLY A 371 -8.13 16.92 4.71
CA GLY A 371 -8.59 15.56 4.44
C GLY A 371 -7.66 14.82 3.49
N ALA A 372 -7.57 13.51 3.66
CA ALA A 372 -6.91 12.59 2.74
C ALA A 372 -7.81 11.39 2.45
N THR A 373 -7.64 10.78 1.27
CA THR A 373 -8.20 9.47 0.94
C THR A 373 -7.30 8.70 -0.03
N GLY A 374 -7.11 7.41 0.22
CA GLY A 374 -6.41 6.48 -0.67
C GLY A 374 -7.40 5.90 -1.67
N LEU A 375 -6.98 5.69 -2.91
CA LEU A 375 -7.87 5.32 -4.01
C LEU A 375 -7.22 4.30 -4.96
N THR A 376 -8.06 3.51 -5.63
CA THR A 376 -7.66 2.69 -6.78
C THR A 376 -7.68 3.54 -8.05
N PHE A 377 -6.91 3.13 -9.06
CA PHE A 377 -6.62 3.90 -10.26
C PHE A 377 -6.56 3.03 -11.53
N LEU A 378 -6.52 3.68 -12.69
CA LEU A 378 -6.22 3.09 -14.00
C LEU A 378 -4.70 3.14 -14.23
N ASP A 379 -3.98 2.07 -13.90
CA ASP A 379 -2.51 2.00 -13.91
C ASP A 379 -1.87 2.59 -15.19
N ASP A 380 -2.24 2.04 -16.36
CA ASP A 380 -1.63 2.42 -17.63
C ASP A 380 -1.95 3.87 -18.02
N GLU A 381 -3.17 4.34 -17.73
CA GLU A 381 -3.57 5.72 -18.06
C GLU A 381 -2.85 6.75 -17.17
N VAL A 382 -2.57 6.41 -15.90
CA VAL A 382 -1.76 7.28 -15.03
C VAL A 382 -0.34 7.36 -15.57
N THR A 383 0.27 6.23 -15.92
CA THR A 383 1.61 6.21 -16.52
C THR A 383 1.65 6.96 -17.86
N GLU A 384 0.66 6.77 -18.73
CA GLU A 384 0.54 7.47 -20.01
C GLU A 384 0.41 8.98 -19.81
N PHE A 385 -0.40 9.43 -18.85
CA PHE A 385 -0.58 10.86 -18.58
C PHE A 385 0.72 11.56 -18.15
N PHE A 386 1.53 10.92 -17.30
CA PHE A 386 2.81 11.46 -16.87
C PHE A 386 3.98 11.14 -17.83
N SER A 387 3.71 10.49 -18.97
CA SER A 387 4.74 10.20 -19.97
C SER A 387 5.13 11.46 -20.76
N PRO A 388 6.40 11.60 -21.17
CA PRO A 388 7.46 10.58 -21.12
C PRO A 388 8.14 10.43 -19.75
N HIS A 389 7.90 11.33 -18.80
CA HIS A 389 8.61 11.31 -17.50
C HIS A 389 8.35 10.03 -16.69
N ALA A 390 7.14 9.47 -16.77
CA ALA A 390 6.75 8.23 -16.11
C ALA A 390 6.90 6.97 -16.98
N GLU A 391 7.43 7.08 -18.21
CA GLU A 391 7.54 5.92 -19.10
C GLU A 391 8.31 4.76 -18.43
N GLY A 392 7.76 3.54 -18.53
CA GLY A 392 8.32 2.34 -17.89
C GLY A 392 7.96 2.15 -16.42
N LYS A 393 7.36 3.15 -15.76
CA LYS A 393 6.98 3.07 -14.34
C LYS A 393 5.59 2.49 -14.13
N SER A 394 5.38 1.90 -12.96
CA SER A 394 4.11 1.32 -12.52
C SER A 394 3.59 2.02 -11.27
N VAL A 395 2.28 2.28 -11.20
CA VAL A 395 1.66 2.98 -10.06
C VAL A 395 1.50 2.03 -8.86
N MET A 396 2.10 2.42 -7.73
CA MET A 396 2.05 1.68 -6.48
C MET A 396 0.93 2.20 -5.57
N PHE A 397 0.71 3.51 -5.48
CA PHE A 397 -0.31 4.06 -4.56
C PHE A 397 -0.82 5.43 -5.01
N LEU A 398 -2.07 5.76 -4.68
CA LEU A 398 -2.67 7.08 -4.92
C LEU A 398 -3.30 7.61 -3.64
N THR A 399 -2.94 8.83 -3.26
CA THR A 399 -3.60 9.59 -2.19
C THR A 399 -4.13 10.92 -2.70
N ALA A 400 -5.43 11.15 -2.57
CA ALA A 400 -6.08 12.43 -2.84
C ALA A 400 -6.16 13.28 -1.56
N LEU A 401 -5.84 14.57 -1.67
CA LEU A 401 -5.74 15.54 -0.57
C LEU A 401 -6.64 16.75 -0.83
N GLY A 402 -7.34 17.23 0.20
CA GLY A 402 -8.17 18.42 0.07
C GLY A 402 -8.92 18.77 1.33
N ARG A 403 -9.62 19.91 1.34
CA ARG A 403 -10.47 20.28 2.48
C ARG A 403 -11.69 19.37 2.55
N THR A 404 -11.95 18.74 3.69
CA THR A 404 -13.15 17.91 3.88
C THR A 404 -14.41 18.78 3.84
N ALA A 405 -15.41 18.38 3.04
CA ALA A 405 -16.70 19.05 3.03
C ALA A 405 -17.37 18.92 4.40
N ARG A 406 -17.84 20.04 4.97
CA ARG A 406 -18.62 20.01 6.21
C ARG A 406 -19.92 19.26 5.95
N ARG A 407 -20.29 18.33 6.83
CA ARG A 407 -21.67 17.82 6.87
C ARG A 407 -22.59 19.00 7.18
N SER A 408 -23.51 19.35 6.28
CA SER A 408 -24.57 20.29 6.65
C SER A 408 -25.43 19.64 7.73
N LEU A 409 -25.57 20.30 8.87
CA LEU A 409 -26.47 19.90 9.96
C LEU A 409 -27.95 20.18 9.64
N TRP A 410 -28.26 20.58 8.42
CA TRP A 410 -29.62 20.90 7.97
C TRP A 410 -30.34 19.62 7.54
N GLY A 411 -31.06 19.04 8.49
CA GLY A 411 -31.90 17.86 8.30
C GLY A 411 -32.58 17.34 9.57
N ALA A 412 -32.24 17.85 10.76
CA ALA A 412 -33.00 17.59 11.99
C ALA A 412 -34.11 18.66 12.15
N GLN A 413 -35.10 18.67 11.23
CA GLN A 413 -36.37 19.34 11.50
C GLN A 413 -37.21 18.40 12.36
N THR A 414 -37.34 18.74 13.64
CA THR A 414 -38.38 18.25 14.54
C THR A 414 -39.75 18.52 13.93
N GLN A 415 -40.37 17.50 13.31
CA GLN A 415 -41.80 17.52 13.04
C GLN A 415 -42.56 17.29 14.35
N SER A 416 -43.20 18.35 14.85
CA SER A 416 -44.21 18.27 15.89
C SER A 416 -45.43 17.50 15.37
N MET A 417 -45.81 16.43 16.06
CA MET A 417 -47.05 15.71 15.80
C MET A 417 -48.25 16.54 16.25
N HIS A 418 -49.11 16.93 15.31
CA HIS A 418 -50.54 17.16 15.59
C HIS A 418 -51.45 16.60 14.47
N SER A 419 -52.35 15.75 14.94
CA SER A 419 -53.73 15.46 14.49
C SER A 419 -54.01 14.63 13.22
N SER A 420 -54.54 13.44 13.50
CA SER A 420 -55.76 12.80 12.95
C SER A 420 -55.89 12.45 11.45
N GLY A 421 -56.00 11.13 11.19
CA GLY A 421 -57.10 10.58 10.41
C GLY A 421 -56.76 9.82 9.12
N SER A 422 -56.78 8.49 9.22
CA SER A 422 -57.27 7.49 8.24
C SER A 422 -56.26 6.39 7.91
N MET A 423 -56.67 5.17 8.24
CA MET A 423 -55.94 3.93 8.10
C MET A 423 -56.07 3.42 6.67
N MET A 424 -54.96 3.40 5.92
CA MET A 424 -54.85 2.60 4.70
C MET A 424 -53.61 1.71 4.81
N ARG A 425 -53.86 0.41 4.85
CA ARG A 425 -52.88 -0.67 4.98
C ARG A 425 -51.94 -0.63 3.76
N MET A 426 -50.68 -0.29 3.97
CA MET A 426 -49.59 -0.61 3.04
C MET A 426 -48.41 -1.23 3.81
N ARG A 427 -47.87 -2.29 3.22
CA ARG A 427 -46.82 -3.15 3.75
C ARG A 427 -45.56 -2.36 4.11
N SER A 428 -44.93 -2.75 5.21
CA SER A 428 -43.64 -2.24 5.67
C SER A 428 -42.52 -2.60 4.68
N ASN A 429 -41.90 -1.60 4.07
CA ASN A 429 -40.51 -1.71 3.59
C ASN A 429 -39.62 -0.98 4.58
N SER A 430 -38.68 -1.70 5.19
CA SER A 430 -37.63 -1.13 6.01
C SER A 430 -36.71 -0.27 5.13
N TRP A 431 -36.58 0.99 5.49
CA TRP A 431 -35.60 1.90 4.93
C TRP A 431 -34.19 1.51 5.43
N MET A 432 -33.34 1.02 4.53
CA MET A 432 -31.89 0.99 4.70
C MET A 432 -31.29 1.94 3.65
N GLN A 433 -30.66 3.02 4.14
CA GLN A 433 -29.97 3.98 3.29
C GLN A 433 -28.65 3.40 2.77
N SER A 434 -28.50 3.52 1.46
CA SER A 434 -27.42 3.07 0.58
C SER A 434 -26.01 3.43 1.06
N THR A 435 -25.21 2.42 1.38
CA THR A 435 -23.76 2.42 1.11
C THR A 435 -23.59 2.16 -0.38
N GLY A 436 -22.85 3.02 -1.08
CA GLY A 436 -22.66 3.00 -2.55
C GLY A 436 -22.65 1.60 -3.16
N GLN A 437 -23.81 1.21 -3.69
CA GLN A 437 -23.96 0.11 -4.63
C GLN A 437 -23.97 0.72 -6.03
N THR A 438 -23.00 0.36 -6.86
CA THR A 438 -23.17 0.41 -8.31
C THR A 438 -24.09 -0.74 -8.70
N SER A 439 -25.36 -0.46 -8.99
CA SER A 439 -26.25 -1.41 -9.65
C SER A 439 -25.93 -1.43 -11.14
N THR A 440 -25.27 -2.47 -11.61
CA THR A 440 -25.23 -2.81 -13.04
C THR A 440 -26.41 -3.73 -13.33
N GLN A 441 -27.49 -3.18 -13.88
CA GLN A 441 -28.43 -3.94 -14.69
C GLN A 441 -28.66 -3.24 -16.03
N GLU A 442 -28.19 -3.94 -17.06
CA GLU A 442 -28.66 -3.99 -18.46
C GLU A 442 -29.07 -2.69 -19.15
N ARG A 443 -28.18 -2.21 -20.04
CA ARG A 443 -28.47 -2.18 -21.48
C ARG A 443 -27.20 -1.92 -22.31
N SER A 444 -27.10 -2.70 -23.38
CA SER A 444 -26.16 -2.66 -24.51
C SER A 444 -24.81 -3.38 -24.32
N LEU A 445 -24.79 -4.60 -24.85
CA LEU A 445 -23.62 -5.40 -25.19
C LEU A 445 -22.70 -4.65 -26.16
N MET A 446 -21.52 -4.25 -25.70
CA MET A 446 -20.31 -4.28 -26.53
C MET A 446 -19.23 -4.99 -25.74
N SER A 447 -18.81 -6.14 -26.27
CA SER A 447 -17.66 -6.89 -25.78
C SER A 447 -16.40 -6.06 -26.00
N MET A 448 -15.78 -5.59 -24.92
CA MET A 448 -14.37 -5.22 -24.94
C MET A 448 -13.62 -6.28 -24.13
N GLN A 449 -13.12 -7.29 -24.83
CA GLN A 449 -12.05 -8.15 -24.33
C GLN A 449 -10.76 -7.32 -24.29
N GLY A 450 -10.49 -6.72 -23.13
CA GLY A 450 -9.16 -6.26 -22.74
C GLY A 450 -8.61 -7.20 -21.67
N SER A 451 -8.42 -8.47 -22.03
CA SER A 451 -7.73 -9.43 -21.16
C SER A 451 -6.23 -9.22 -21.33
N ALA A 452 -5.50 -9.02 -20.23
CA ALA A 452 -4.10 -9.41 -20.18
C ALA A 452 -4.08 -10.95 -20.34
N MET A 453 -3.84 -11.43 -21.57
CA MET A 453 -3.61 -12.86 -21.80
C MET A 453 -2.16 -13.19 -21.42
N MET A 454 -2.00 -13.88 -20.30
CA MET A 454 -0.80 -14.62 -19.96
C MET A 454 -0.83 -15.94 -20.75
N TYR A 455 -0.02 -16.09 -21.79
CA TYR A 455 0.16 -17.38 -22.45
C TYR A 455 1.33 -18.13 -21.78
N VAL A 456 1.03 -19.28 -21.19
CA VAL A 456 2.03 -20.32 -20.89
C VAL A 456 1.93 -21.33 -22.02
N ILE A 457 2.93 -21.36 -22.90
CA ILE A 457 3.03 -22.36 -23.98
C ILE A 457 3.83 -23.54 -23.44
N PRO A 458 3.32 -24.78 -23.46
CA PRO A 458 4.13 -25.96 -23.21
C PRO A 458 4.92 -26.31 -24.48
N ASP A 459 6.24 -26.53 -24.34
CA ASP A 459 7.10 -26.97 -25.44
C ASP A 459 6.67 -28.35 -26.00
N PRO A 460 6.69 -28.56 -27.32
CA PRO A 460 6.59 -29.88 -27.90
C PRO A 460 7.96 -30.58 -27.95
N VAL A 461 7.96 -31.83 -27.50
CA VAL A 461 9.07 -32.79 -27.53
C VAL A 461 9.49 -33.11 -28.97
N TYR A 462 10.78 -32.92 -29.31
CA TYR A 462 11.49 -33.73 -30.30
C TYR A 462 12.96 -33.92 -29.93
N TRP A 463 13.42 -35.16 -30.13
CA TRP A 463 14.72 -35.75 -29.79
C TRP A 463 15.90 -35.24 -30.64
N ALA A 464 17.05 -34.93 -30.01
CA ALA A 464 18.38 -35.48 -30.34
C ALA A 464 19.53 -34.94 -29.44
N CYS A 465 20.15 -35.86 -28.69
CA CYS A 465 21.54 -36.03 -28.19
C CYS A 465 22.62 -34.97 -28.59
N VAL A 466 23.62 -34.48 -27.81
CA VAL A 466 24.47 -34.98 -26.69
C VAL A 466 25.08 -33.79 -25.87
N ALA A 467 25.33 -34.02 -24.58
CA ALA A 467 25.83 -33.23 -23.41
C ALA A 467 27.23 -32.52 -23.45
N PRO A 468 27.73 -31.83 -22.36
CA PRO A 468 27.08 -31.09 -21.24
C PRO A 468 27.65 -29.67 -20.85
N ALA A 469 26.82 -28.93 -20.09
CA ALA A 469 27.04 -27.82 -19.11
C ALA A 469 27.22 -26.35 -19.59
N PRO A 470 26.81 -25.29 -18.82
CA PRO A 470 26.17 -25.23 -17.49
C PRO A 470 24.79 -24.50 -17.46
N PHE A 471 24.15 -24.46 -16.27
CA PHE A 471 22.87 -23.84 -15.86
C PHE A 471 22.29 -22.68 -16.70
N PRO A 472 20.97 -22.64 -17.02
CA PRO A 472 20.33 -21.43 -17.50
C PRO A 472 19.60 -20.68 -16.36
N SER A 473 20.01 -19.44 -16.14
CA SER A 473 19.22 -18.37 -15.55
C SER A 473 18.08 -17.98 -16.51
N VAL A 474 16.83 -18.01 -16.04
CA VAL A 474 15.65 -17.59 -16.81
C VAL A 474 15.53 -16.06 -16.73
N PHE A 475 15.79 -15.38 -17.84
CA PHE A 475 15.47 -13.97 -18.03
C PHE A 475 14.06 -13.85 -18.63
N VAL A 476 13.24 -12.94 -18.08
CA VAL A 476 11.97 -12.52 -18.69
C VAL A 476 12.29 -11.38 -19.66
N THR A 477 12.20 -11.64 -20.97
CA THR A 477 12.37 -10.63 -22.01
C THR A 477 11.02 -9.96 -22.32
N VAL A 478 10.95 -8.64 -22.16
CA VAL A 478 9.80 -7.83 -22.60
C VAL A 478 10.01 -7.43 -24.06
N CYS A 479 9.34 -8.10 -25.00
CA CYS A 479 9.26 -7.65 -26.39
C CYS A 479 7.88 -7.03 -26.66
N ARG A 480 7.85 -5.74 -27.04
CA ARG A 480 6.62 -5.07 -27.50
C ARG A 480 6.61 -4.99 -29.03
N ALA A 481 5.56 -5.53 -29.65
CA ALA A 481 5.28 -5.36 -31.07
C ALA A 481 4.86 -3.91 -31.35
N SER A 482 5.55 -3.24 -32.26
CA SER A 482 5.16 -1.91 -32.74
C SER A 482 4.11 -2.05 -33.84
N THR A 483 3.00 -1.33 -33.72
CA THR A 483 2.08 -1.11 -34.84
C THR A 483 1.90 0.39 -35.03
N ARG A 484 2.72 0.99 -35.90
CA ARG A 484 2.39 2.24 -36.59
C ARG A 484 1.91 1.91 -38.00
N ARG A 485 0.72 2.40 -38.33
CA ARG A 485 0.03 2.28 -39.62
C ARG A 485 0.78 3.02 -40.73
N SER A 486 0.76 2.47 -41.94
CA SER A 486 0.68 3.29 -43.15
C SER A 486 -0.24 2.61 -44.18
N ILE A 487 -1.20 3.38 -44.68
CA ILE A 487 -1.99 3.08 -45.88
C ILE A 487 -1.46 4.05 -46.93
N SER A 488 -0.81 3.54 -47.98
CA SER A 488 -0.84 4.15 -49.31
C SER A 488 -0.25 3.19 -50.34
N SER A 489 -1.14 2.66 -51.18
CA SER A 489 -1.00 2.48 -52.63
C SER A 489 0.36 2.04 -53.22
N GLY A 490 0.36 0.82 -53.75
CA GLY A 490 0.53 0.63 -55.19
C GLY A 490 1.92 0.26 -55.72
N ILE A 491 1.89 -0.82 -56.51
CA ILE A 491 2.73 -1.16 -57.67
C ILE A 491 3.81 -2.24 -57.45
N VAL A 492 3.55 -3.33 -58.18
CA VAL A 492 4.34 -4.52 -58.50
C VAL A 492 5.56 -4.15 -59.36
N TYR A 493 6.72 -4.79 -59.15
CA TYR A 493 7.39 -5.65 -60.14
C TYR A 493 8.72 -6.26 -59.64
N ARG A 494 8.79 -7.59 -59.82
CA ARG A 494 9.92 -8.54 -59.88
C ARG A 494 10.75 -8.81 -58.64
#